data_AF-A0AAV5YUG1-F1
#
_entry.id   AF-A0AAV5YUG1-F1
#
_cell.length_a   1.000
_cell.length_b   1.000
_cell.length_c   1.000
_cell.angle_alpha   90.00
_cell.angle_beta   90.00
_cell.angle_gamma   90.00
#
_symmetry.space_group_name_H-M   'P 1'
#
loop_
_entity.id
_entity.type
_entity.pdbx_description
1 polymer ?
#
loop_
_entity_poly.entity_id
_entity_poly.type
_entity_poly.pdbx_seq_one_letter_code
_entity_poly.pdbx_strand_id
1 'polypeptide(L)'
;MIATLSAVPGEAGGRGGWHGGGGHGWHGGHGCCWGGWWWPGAFVGGLALGAAVAATYPPYYAYPPPAYYSTPSAVYAPAQTYTTAPPAPPAVQREVVYPHGKYVLYGDGVNQPWQWVWVSATPASPAPSP
;
A
#
# COMPACT_ATOMS: atom_id res chain seq x y z
N MET A 1 59.04 -2.99 12.51
CA MET A 1 59.67 -4.32 12.32
C MET A 1 60.43 -4.66 13.58
N ILE A 2 60.29 -5.90 14.07
CA ILE A 2 61.06 -6.55 15.16
C ILE A 2 60.74 -6.01 16.57
N ALA A 3 60.72 -6.76 17.66
CA ALA A 3 60.37 -8.14 18.01
C ALA A 3 60.38 -8.19 19.56
N THR A 4 59.54 -9.04 20.14
CA THR A 4 59.79 -9.90 21.31
C THR A 4 60.55 -9.43 22.57
N LEU A 5 59.91 -9.81 23.70
CA LEU A 5 60.44 -10.58 24.82
C LEU A 5 61.15 -9.87 26.00
N SER A 6 60.65 -10.25 27.19
CA SER A 6 61.38 -10.50 28.44
C SER A 6 61.88 -9.28 29.21
N ALA A 7 61.24 -8.86 30.29
CA ALA A 7 61.14 -9.53 31.60
C ALA A 7 62.50 -9.66 32.33
N VAL A 8 62.57 -8.97 33.48
CA VAL A 8 63.35 -9.31 34.70
C VAL A 8 64.86 -9.00 34.56
N PRO A 9 65.51 -8.32 35.53
CA PRO A 9 65.95 -8.95 36.79
C PRO A 9 65.66 -8.06 38.01
N GLY A 10 65.34 -8.63 39.17
CA GLY A 10 66.28 -9.36 40.01
C GLY A 10 66.14 -8.73 41.40
N GLU A 11 66.37 -9.40 42.52
CA GLU A 11 67.31 -10.49 42.72
C GLU A 11 66.79 -11.42 43.83
N ALA A 12 67.01 -12.72 43.59
CA ALA A 12 67.02 -13.78 44.60
C ALA A 12 68.22 -13.60 45.55
N GLY A 13 68.26 -14.08 46.78
CA GLY A 13 67.43 -15.00 47.55
C GLY A 13 68.23 -15.47 48.78
N GLY A 14 67.57 -16.06 49.79
CA GLY A 14 68.31 -16.63 50.94
C GLY A 14 67.52 -17.09 52.17
N ARG A 15 66.63 -18.09 51.99
CA ARG A 15 66.31 -19.23 52.89
C ARG A 15 66.10 -19.03 54.41
N GLY A 16 64.90 -19.39 54.87
CA GLY A 16 64.72 -20.35 55.98
C GLY A 16 63.70 -20.02 57.07
N GLY A 17 62.69 -20.88 57.24
CA GLY A 17 62.03 -21.15 58.54
C GLY A 17 60.58 -20.70 58.68
N TRP A 18 59.65 -21.67 58.61
CA TRP A 18 58.22 -21.50 58.79
C TRP A 18 57.74 -21.81 60.23
N HIS A 19 56.57 -21.25 60.56
CA HIS A 19 55.52 -21.68 61.52
C HIS A 19 55.49 -21.13 62.96
N GLY A 20 54.31 -20.60 63.28
CA GLY A 20 53.70 -20.52 64.61
C GLY A 20 53.72 -19.11 65.19
N GLY A 21 52.64 -18.40 65.46
CA GLY A 21 51.22 -18.75 65.57
C GLY A 21 50.58 -17.67 66.44
N GLY A 22 49.28 -17.40 66.27
CA GLY A 22 48.56 -16.52 67.18
C GLY A 22 47.50 -15.64 66.52
N GLY A 23 46.50 -16.27 65.92
CA GLY A 23 45.23 -15.61 65.65
C GLY A 23 44.40 -15.49 66.93
N HIS A 24 43.87 -14.30 67.18
CA HIS A 24 42.76 -14.02 68.09
C HIS A 24 42.14 -12.73 67.51
N GLY A 25 41.05 -12.77 66.77
CA GLY A 25 39.78 -13.38 67.14
C GLY A 25 38.85 -12.23 67.43
N TRP A 26 38.19 -11.72 66.39
CA TRP A 26 37.14 -10.70 66.53
C TRP A 26 35.95 -11.38 67.22
N HIS A 27 35.90 -11.29 68.54
CA HIS A 27 34.83 -11.86 69.35
C HIS A 27 33.68 -10.87 69.50
N GLY A 28 32.53 -11.27 68.99
CA GLY A 28 31.21 -10.65 69.19
C GLY A 28 30.47 -10.61 67.85
N GLY A 29 29.55 -11.51 67.51
CA GLY A 29 28.71 -12.38 68.30
C GLY A 29 27.30 -12.30 67.67
N HIS A 30 26.69 -13.45 67.40
CA HIS A 30 25.28 -13.63 66.99
C HIS A 30 24.88 -13.21 65.56
N GLY A 31 24.68 -14.20 64.67
CA GLY A 31 23.96 -13.97 63.42
C GLY A 31 24.14 -15.00 62.31
N CYS A 32 24.41 -16.27 62.63
CA CYS A 32 24.56 -17.35 61.63
C CYS A 32 23.29 -17.62 60.79
N CYS A 33 22.15 -17.01 61.11
CA CYS A 33 20.92 -17.17 60.31
C CYS A 33 20.15 -15.87 60.03
N TRP A 34 20.39 -14.76 60.76
CA TRP A 34 19.52 -13.57 60.71
C TRP A 34 20.21 -12.23 61.03
N GLY A 35 21.51 -12.03 60.73
CA GLY A 35 22.07 -10.69 60.98
C GLY A 35 23.58 -10.44 60.84
N GLY A 36 24.35 -11.26 60.11
CA GLY A 36 25.80 -11.04 59.97
C GLY A 36 26.34 -11.37 58.57
N TRP A 37 26.99 -10.39 57.93
CA TRP A 37 27.76 -10.44 56.66
C TRP A 37 27.05 -10.92 55.37
N TRP A 38 26.09 -11.85 55.45
CA TRP A 38 25.46 -12.45 54.27
C TRP A 38 24.47 -11.53 53.58
N TRP A 39 23.76 -10.65 54.31
CA TRP A 39 22.77 -9.74 53.73
C TRP A 39 23.39 -8.76 52.72
N PRO A 40 24.46 -7.99 53.04
CA PRO A 40 25.13 -7.15 52.06
C PRO A 40 25.62 -7.94 50.84
N GLY A 41 26.18 -9.14 51.06
CA GLY A 41 26.63 -10.02 49.98
C GLY A 41 25.50 -10.54 49.09
N ALA A 42 24.33 -10.84 49.66
CA ALA A 42 23.16 -11.28 48.93
C ALA A 42 22.52 -10.15 48.11
N PHE A 43 22.52 -8.92 48.63
CA PHE A 43 22.07 -7.75 47.88
C PHE A 43 23.01 -7.44 46.71
N VAL A 44 24.33 -7.39 46.96
CA VAL A 44 25.33 -7.10 45.91
C VAL A 44 25.39 -8.24 44.90
N GLY A 45 25.40 -9.49 45.36
CA GLY A 45 25.40 -10.68 44.51
C GLY A 45 24.11 -10.83 43.70
N GLY A 46 22.96 -10.55 44.31
CA GLY A 46 21.67 -10.55 43.63
C GLY A 46 21.58 -9.46 42.55
N LEU A 47 22.10 -8.26 42.83
CA LEU A 47 22.13 -7.17 41.85
C LEU A 47 23.13 -7.46 40.72
N ALA A 48 24.30 -8.01 41.03
CA ALA A 48 25.28 -8.42 40.03
C ALA A 48 24.75 -9.55 39.14
N LEU A 49 24.08 -10.55 39.72
CA LEU A 49 23.44 -11.62 38.96
C LEU A 49 22.29 -11.09 38.11
N GLY A 50 21.43 -10.22 38.67
CA GLY A 50 20.35 -9.57 37.93
C GLY A 50 20.87 -8.72 36.77
N ALA A 51 21.94 -7.96 36.98
CA ALA A 51 22.59 -7.18 35.94
C ALA A 51 23.23 -8.06 34.86
N ALA A 52 23.87 -9.17 35.24
CA ALA A 52 24.43 -10.12 34.29
C ALA A 52 23.34 -10.77 33.42
N VAL A 53 22.22 -11.17 34.02
CA VAL A 53 21.07 -11.71 33.29
C VAL A 53 20.44 -10.66 32.37
N ALA A 54 20.30 -9.42 32.83
CA ALA A 54 19.77 -8.34 32.00
C ALA A 54 20.72 -7.98 30.82
N ALA A 55 22.03 -8.02 31.04
CA ALA A 55 23.04 -7.74 30.03
C ALA A 55 23.13 -8.82 28.94
N THR A 56 22.81 -10.07 29.28
CA THR A 56 22.74 -11.18 28.32
C THR A 56 21.35 -11.37 27.71
N TYR A 57 20.34 -10.66 28.23
CA TYR A 57 18.99 -10.76 27.69
C TYR A 57 18.93 -10.12 26.30
N PRO A 58 18.48 -10.86 25.27
CA PRO A 58 18.36 -10.29 23.94
C PRO A 58 17.32 -9.17 23.94
N PRO A 59 17.57 -8.05 23.23
CA PRO A 59 16.57 -7.00 23.10
C PRO A 59 15.33 -7.57 22.43
N TYR A 60 14.17 -7.25 22.98
CA TYR A 60 12.90 -7.58 22.36
C TYR A 60 12.79 -6.84 21.02
N TYR A 61 12.60 -7.58 19.93
CA TYR A 61 12.40 -6.99 18.61
C TYR A 61 10.99 -6.42 18.54
N ALA A 62 10.88 -5.08 18.54
CA ALA A 62 9.63 -4.41 18.26
C ALA A 62 9.32 -4.55 16.76
N TYR A 63 8.23 -5.25 16.44
CA TYR A 63 7.74 -5.33 15.07
C TYR A 63 7.09 -3.98 14.69
N PRO A 64 7.45 -3.36 13.56
CA PRO A 64 6.79 -2.13 13.13
C PRO A 64 5.31 -2.43 12.84
N PRO A 65 4.38 -1.53 13.25
CA PRO A 65 2.98 -1.72 12.91
C PRO A 65 2.80 -1.73 11.39
N PRO A 66 1.85 -2.51 10.86
CA PRO A 66 1.60 -2.54 9.42
C PRO A 66 1.18 -1.14 8.94
N ALA A 67 1.84 -0.66 7.89
CA ALA A 67 1.45 0.56 7.22
C ALA A 67 0.21 0.28 6.36
N TYR A 68 -0.92 0.88 6.73
CA TYR A 68 -2.12 0.87 5.92
C TYR A 68 -2.01 1.97 4.86
N TYR A 69 -1.91 1.57 3.59
CA TYR A 69 -2.03 2.51 2.49
C TYR A 69 -3.50 2.85 2.27
N SER A 70 -3.83 4.13 2.41
CA SER A 70 -5.10 4.67 1.94
C SER A 70 -5.07 4.69 0.41
N THR A 71 -5.99 3.97 -0.21
CA THR A 71 -6.24 4.07 -1.65
C THR A 71 -6.87 5.43 -1.94
N PRO A 72 -6.37 6.21 -2.90
CA PRO A 72 -6.98 7.48 -3.26
C PRO A 72 -8.39 7.26 -3.80
N SER A 73 -9.32 8.12 -3.38
CA SER A 73 -10.71 8.08 -3.83
C SER A 73 -10.78 8.33 -5.34
N ALA A 74 -11.43 7.43 -6.08
CA ALA A 74 -11.68 7.61 -7.51
C ALA A 74 -12.67 8.76 -7.72
N VAL A 75 -12.20 9.85 -8.33
CA VAL A 75 -13.07 10.93 -8.80
C VAL A 75 -13.58 10.54 -10.18
N TYR A 76 -14.84 10.13 -10.27
CA TYR A 76 -15.49 9.87 -11.54
C TYR A 76 -15.86 11.18 -12.22
N ALA A 77 -15.37 11.37 -13.45
CA ALA A 77 -15.84 12.45 -14.31
C ALA A 77 -17.29 12.18 -14.73
N PRO A 78 -18.13 13.22 -14.85
CA PRO A 78 -19.50 13.06 -15.31
C PRO A 78 -19.52 12.52 -16.74
N ALA A 79 -20.39 11.53 -16.99
CA ALA A 79 -20.61 10.98 -18.31
C ALA A 79 -21.03 12.10 -19.28
N GLN A 80 -20.29 12.25 -20.37
CA GLN A 80 -20.62 13.21 -21.42
C GLN A 80 -21.83 12.67 -22.20
N THR A 81 -22.99 13.33 -22.07
CA THR A 81 -24.15 13.06 -22.93
C THR A 81 -24.00 13.83 -24.22
N TYR A 82 -23.66 13.13 -25.31
CA TYR A 82 -23.71 13.69 -26.64
C TYR A 82 -25.13 13.58 -27.19
N THR A 83 -25.79 14.71 -27.42
CA THR A 83 -27.03 14.76 -28.19
C THR A 83 -26.67 14.82 -29.66
N THR A 84 -26.61 13.66 -30.32
CA THR A 84 -26.41 13.58 -31.76
C THR A 84 -27.74 13.90 -32.45
N ALA A 85 -27.77 14.92 -33.31
CA ALA A 85 -28.94 15.20 -34.13
C ALA A 85 -29.20 14.02 -35.10
N PRO A 86 -30.47 13.64 -35.36
CA PRO A 86 -30.79 12.60 -36.33
C PRO A 86 -30.25 12.97 -37.72
N PRO A 87 -29.75 12.00 -38.50
CA PRO A 87 -29.32 12.25 -39.87
C PRO A 87 -30.48 12.80 -40.70
N ALA A 88 -30.19 13.79 -41.55
CA ALA A 88 -31.18 14.36 -42.47
C ALA A 88 -31.67 13.28 -43.45
N PRO A 89 -32.98 13.23 -43.77
CA PRO A 89 -33.49 12.29 -44.76
C PRO A 89 -32.84 12.50 -46.13
N PRO A 90 -32.63 11.42 -46.92
CA PRO A 90 -32.11 11.55 -48.27
C PRO A 90 -33.07 12.37 -49.15
N ALA A 91 -32.52 13.16 -50.06
CA ALA A 91 -33.29 13.87 -51.07
C ALA A 91 -33.85 12.86 -52.09
N VAL A 92 -35.11 12.45 -51.90
CA VAL A 92 -35.79 11.52 -52.81
C VAL A 92 -36.58 12.31 -53.84
N GLN A 93 -36.34 12.04 -55.13
CA GLN A 93 -37.16 12.58 -56.21
C GLN A 93 -38.57 11.99 -56.14
N ARG A 94 -39.56 12.83 -55.78
CA ARG A 94 -40.95 12.41 -55.57
C ARG A 94 -41.79 12.32 -56.84
N GLU A 95 -41.35 12.96 -57.92
CA GLU A 95 -42.12 13.07 -59.15
C GLU A 95 -41.22 12.94 -60.37
N VAL A 96 -41.70 12.16 -61.36
CA VAL A 96 -41.08 12.03 -62.68
C VAL A 96 -42.13 12.40 -63.72
N VAL A 97 -41.91 13.52 -64.42
CA VAL A 97 -42.87 14.11 -65.36
C VAL A 97 -42.59 13.65 -66.79
N TYR A 98 -43.65 13.27 -67.51
CA TYR A 98 -43.65 12.91 -68.92
C TYR A 98 -44.70 13.73 -69.69
N PRO A 99 -44.66 13.78 -71.03
CA PRO A 99 -45.64 14.53 -71.82
C PRO A 99 -47.09 14.06 -71.65
N HIS A 100 -47.30 12.80 -71.28
CA HIS A 100 -48.61 12.13 -71.21
C HIS A 100 -49.08 11.88 -69.77
N GLY A 101 -48.32 12.34 -68.77
CA GLY A 101 -48.61 12.12 -67.37
C GLY A 101 -47.36 12.15 -66.51
N LYS A 102 -47.47 11.69 -65.27
CA LYS A 102 -46.36 11.67 -64.33
C LYS A 102 -46.43 10.46 -63.40
N TYR A 103 -45.26 9.96 -63.02
CA TYR A 103 -45.15 9.04 -61.89
C TYR A 103 -44.99 9.85 -60.60
N VAL A 104 -45.83 9.55 -59.62
CA VAL A 104 -45.76 10.12 -58.26
C VAL A 104 -45.38 9.02 -57.28
N LEU A 105 -44.36 9.27 -56.47
CA LEU A 105 -43.88 8.36 -55.45
C LEU A 105 -44.58 8.62 -54.12
N TYR A 106 -45.35 7.64 -53.66
CA TYR A 106 -46.00 7.61 -52.36
C TYR A 106 -45.20 6.77 -51.37
N GLY A 107 -45.37 7.08 -50.08
CA GLY A 107 -44.67 6.42 -48.98
C GLY A 107 -43.50 7.24 -48.42
N ASP A 108 -42.94 6.73 -47.33
CA ASP A 108 -41.73 7.26 -46.67
C ASP A 108 -40.65 6.17 -46.52
N GLY A 109 -40.95 4.93 -46.91
CA GLY A 109 -40.07 3.77 -46.79
C GLY A 109 -39.89 3.27 -45.36
N VAL A 110 -40.56 3.90 -44.38
CA VAL A 110 -40.41 3.61 -42.95
C VAL A 110 -41.75 3.13 -42.38
N ASN A 111 -42.79 3.95 -42.50
CA ASN A 111 -44.15 3.61 -42.05
C ASN A 111 -45.03 3.14 -43.22
N GLN A 112 -44.74 3.58 -44.44
CA GLN A 112 -45.43 3.19 -45.66
C GLN A 112 -44.42 2.78 -46.74
N PRO A 113 -44.59 1.60 -47.36
CA PRO A 113 -43.70 1.15 -48.42
C PRO A 113 -43.76 2.12 -49.60
N TRP A 114 -42.63 2.26 -50.30
CA TRP A 114 -42.53 3.07 -51.49
C TRP A 114 -43.38 2.50 -52.61
N GLN A 115 -44.25 3.33 -53.19
CA GLN A 115 -45.10 2.94 -54.31
C GLN A 115 -45.12 4.04 -55.38
N TRP A 116 -44.78 3.66 -56.61
CA TRP A 116 -44.94 4.52 -57.78
C TRP A 116 -46.35 4.39 -58.34
N VAL A 117 -47.03 5.52 -58.49
CA VAL A 117 -48.37 5.60 -59.08
C VAL A 117 -48.31 6.46 -60.32
N TRP A 118 -48.82 5.94 -61.43
CA TRP A 118 -48.96 6.70 -62.67
C TRP A 118 -50.22 7.58 -62.62
N VAL A 119 -50.06 8.86 -62.92
CA VAL A 119 -51.15 9.83 -63.07
C VAL A 119 -51.15 10.30 -64.53
N SER A 120 -52.23 10.01 -65.27
CA SER A 120 -52.37 10.47 -66.64
C SER A 120 -52.57 11.98 -66.71
N ALA A 121 -51.99 12.61 -67.74
CA ALA A 121 -52.29 14.00 -68.03
C ALA A 121 -53.77 14.11 -68.44
N THR A 122 -54.54 14.92 -67.71
CA THR A 122 -55.90 15.27 -68.14
C THR A 122 -55.78 16.13 -69.40
N PRO A 123 -56.56 15.88 -70.47
CA PRO A 123 -56.58 16.79 -71.60
C PRO A 123 -56.95 18.19 -71.12
N ALA A 124 -56.18 19.20 -71.53
CA ALA A 124 -56.46 20.59 -71.17
C ALA A 124 -57.88 20.94 -71.62
N SER A 125 -58.69 21.47 -70.69
CA SER A 125 -60.01 22.00 -71.05
C SER A 125 -59.82 23.10 -72.09
N PRO A 126 -60.61 23.12 -73.19
CA PRO A 126 -60.53 24.21 -74.15
C PRO A 126 -60.79 25.53 -73.42
N ALA A 127 -59.96 26.54 -73.68
CA ALA A 127 -60.14 27.87 -73.11
C ALA A 127 -61.52 28.43 -73.51
N PRO A 128 -62.23 29.14 -72.62
CA PRO A 128 -63.48 29.78 -72.98
C PRO A 128 -63.26 30.80 -74.11
N SER A 129 -64.10 30.74 -75.15
CA SER A 129 -64.12 31.73 -76.22
C SER A 129 -64.43 33.13 -75.67
N PRO A 130 -63.82 34.21 -76.22
CA PRO A 130 -64.05 35.58 -75.77
C PRO A 130 -65.50 36.05 -75.97
#